data_AF-A0A846SZB7-F1
#
_entry.id   AF-A0A846SZB7-F1
#
_cell.length_a   1.000
_cell.length_b   1.000
_cell.length_c   1.000
_cell.angle_alpha   90.00
_cell.angle_beta   90.00
_cell.angle_gamma   90.00
#
_symmetry.space_group_name_H-M   'P 1'
#
loop_
_entity.id
_entity.type
_entity.pdbx_description
1 polymer ?
#
loop_
_entity_poly.entity_id
_entity_poly.type
_entity_poly.pdbx_seq_one_letter_code
_entity_poly.pdbx_strand_id
1 'polypeptide(L)'
;MVTIDSILQILLVLMVVQVVGFFVLLIEIFKLSRLIRQEKYDISRFEKDLGSLEARGEHKAEEPSDQLKEYVDRARAKGIPDTEIRQKLEERGWKTEQVDKVLGTASSAPTKP
;
A
#
# COMPACT_ATOMS: atom_id res chain seq x y z
N MET A 1 10.77 15.88 66.84
CA MET A 1 9.57 16.68 66.50
C MET A 1 9.86 17.33 65.15
N VAL A 2 9.18 16.92 64.08
CA VAL A 2 9.38 17.55 62.76
C VAL A 2 8.76 18.94 62.81
N THR A 3 9.50 19.97 62.44
CA THR A 3 9.01 21.35 62.45
C THR A 3 8.33 21.67 61.12
N ILE A 4 7.40 22.64 61.14
CA ILE A 4 6.68 23.10 59.94
C ILE A 4 7.66 23.57 58.86
N ASP A 5 8.77 24.21 59.26
CA ASP A 5 9.83 24.65 58.35
C ASP A 5 10.47 23.49 57.59
N SER A 6 10.78 22.38 58.26
CA SER A 6 11.31 21.18 57.60
C SER A 6 10.31 20.56 56.63
N ILE A 7 9.01 20.61 56.93
CA ILE A 7 7.96 20.11 56.03
C ILE A 7 7.90 20.98 54.76
N LEU A 8 7.94 22.31 54.90
CA LEU A 8 7.92 23.23 53.76
C LEU A 8 9.14 23.04 52.86
N GLN A 9 10.33 22.83 53.42
CA GLN A 9 11.54 22.55 52.66
C GLN A 9 11.43 21.25 51.86
N ILE A 10 10.90 20.18 52.48
CA ILE A 10 10.70 18.89 51.79
C ILE A 10 9.70 19.04 50.64
N LEU A 11 8.59 19.75 50.84
CA LEU A 11 7.59 20.00 49.81
C LEU A 11 8.17 20.83 48.65
N LEU A 12 9.00 21.83 48.95
CA LEU A 12 9.70 22.63 47.94
C LEU A 12 10.62 21.76 47.09
N VAL A 13 11.44 20.91 47.72
CA VAL A 13 12.34 19.99 47.00
C VAL A 13 11.53 19.02 46.13
N LEU A 14 10.45 18.46 46.66
CA LEU A 14 9.55 17.58 45.90
C LEU A 14 8.96 18.28 44.68
N MET A 15 8.49 19.51 44.84
CA MET A 15 7.94 20.30 43.75
C MET A 15 9.00 20.58 42.67
N VAL A 16 10.22 20.93 43.06
CA VAL A 16 11.32 21.15 42.11
C VAL A 16 11.65 19.87 41.34
N VAL A 17 11.74 18.73 42.01
CA VAL A 17 11.99 17.43 41.37
C VAL A 17 10.87 17.07 40.39
N GLN A 18 9.61 17.29 40.78
CA GLN A 18 8.46 17.05 39.91
C GLN A 18 8.45 17.95 38.68
N VAL A 19 8.76 19.25 38.84
CA VAL A 19 8.81 20.19 37.72
C VAL A 19 9.94 19.83 36.76
N VAL A 20 11.13 19.51 37.27
CA VAL A 20 12.27 19.11 36.43
C VAL A 20 11.96 17.80 35.69
N GLY A 21 11.42 16.79 36.40
CA GLY A 21 11.01 15.52 35.80
C GLY A 21 9.95 15.70 34.72
N PHE A 22 8.95 16.55 34.97
CA PHE A 22 7.92 16.88 33.99
C PHE A 22 8.50 17.57 32.75
N PHE A 23 9.44 18.48 32.92
CA PHE A 23 10.13 19.13 31.79
C PHE A 23 10.92 18.15 30.93
N VAL A 24 11.61 17.17 31.54
CA VAL A 24 12.31 16.11 30.79
C VAL A 24 11.30 15.29 29.97
N LEU A 25 10.18 14.89 30.58
CA LEU A 25 9.12 14.16 29.88
C LEU A 25 8.51 14.97 28.73
N LEU A 26 8.29 16.28 28.91
CA LEU A 26 7.78 17.15 27.85
C LEU A 26 8.75 17.23 26.66
N ILE A 27 10.06 17.30 26.91
CA ILE A 27 11.06 17.32 25.83
C ILE A 27 11.01 16.02 25.02
N GLU A 28 10.87 14.87 25.69
CA GLU A 28 10.76 13.57 25.02
C GLU A 28 9.45 13.44 24.24
N ILE A 29 8.32 13.84 24.82
CA ILE A 29 7.01 13.85 24.13
C ILE A 29 7.06 14.76 22.90
N PHE A 30 7.72 15.92 22.98
CA PHE A 30 7.86 16.83 21.86
C PHE A 30 8.70 16.21 20.72
N LYS A 31 9.77 15.50 21.07
CA LYS A 31 10.56 14.74 20.08
C LYS A 31 9.71 13.66 19.41
N LEU A 32 9.00 12.82 20.18
CA LEU A 32 8.13 11.78 19.62
C LEU A 32 7.03 12.39 18.73
N SER A 33 6.40 13.47 19.18
CA SER A 33 5.36 14.18 18.42
C SER A 33 5.87 14.71 17.09
N ARG A 34 7.13 15.15 17.06
CA ARG A 34 7.79 15.62 15.83
C ARG A 34 8.03 14.47 14.86
N LEU A 35 8.49 13.31 15.32
CA LEU A 35 8.70 12.14 14.46
C LEU A 35 7.38 11.64 13.86
N ILE A 36 6.33 11.51 14.67
CA ILE A 36 5.00 11.05 14.20
C ILE A 36 4.43 12.01 13.15
N ARG A 37 4.67 13.31 13.29
CA ARG A 37 4.20 14.31 12.33
C ARG A 37 4.88 14.18 10.96
N GLN A 38 6.15 13.78 10.94
CA GLN A 38 6.90 13.58 9.71
C GLN A 38 6.37 12.37 8.93
N GLU A 39 6.14 11.25 9.61
CA GLU A 39 5.62 10.03 8.98
C GLU A 39 4.23 10.26 8.34
N LYS A 40 3.36 11.02 9.01
CA LYS A 40 2.04 11.39 8.46
C LYS A 40 2.13 12.22 7.19
N TYR A 41 3.16 13.06 7.04
CA TYR A 41 3.35 13.87 5.84
C TYR A 41 3.73 13.01 4.64
N ASP A 42 4.63 12.05 4.84
CA ASP A 42 5.08 11.15 3.78
C ASP A 42 3.95 10.23 3.32
N ILE A 43 3.18 9.65 4.26
CA ILE A 43 2.01 8.81 3.93
C ILE A 43 0.95 9.61 3.17
N SER A 44 0.62 10.83 3.62
CA SER A 44 -0.39 11.66 2.95
C SER A 44 0.05 12.08 1.55
N ARG A 45 1.35 12.30 1.33
CA ARG A 45 1.91 12.53 0.00
C ARG A 45 1.75 11.30 -0.88
N PHE A 46 2.09 10.10 -0.40
CA PHE A 46 1.93 8.86 -1.16
C PHE A 46 0.47 8.59 -1.51
N GLU A 47 -0.45 8.81 -0.57
CA GLU A 47 -1.88 8.61 -0.79
C GLU A 47 -2.43 9.57 -1.86
N LYS A 48 -1.96 10.83 -1.84
CA LYS A 48 -2.27 11.81 -2.89
C LYS A 48 -1.69 11.42 -4.25
N ASP A 49 -0.46 10.94 -4.29
CA ASP A 49 0.20 10.49 -5.52
C ASP A 49 -0.53 9.26 -6.09
N LEU A 50 -0.87 8.26 -5.25
CA LEU A 50 -1.67 7.09 -5.65
C LEU A 50 -3.06 7.46 -6.14
N GLY A 51 -3.78 8.33 -5.42
CA GLY A 51 -5.09 8.82 -5.84
C GLY A 51 -5.04 9.57 -7.17
N SER A 52 -3.92 10.28 -7.45
CA SER A 52 -3.73 10.92 -8.74
C SER A 52 -3.47 9.92 -9.88
N LEU A 53 -2.80 8.79 -9.61
CA LEU A 53 -2.58 7.71 -10.59
C LEU A 53 -3.87 6.94 -10.88
N GLU A 54 -4.67 6.69 -9.84
CA GLU A 54 -6.00 6.07 -9.95
C GLU A 54 -6.96 6.98 -10.74
N ALA A 55 -7.01 8.28 -10.40
CA ALA A 55 -7.83 9.27 -11.12
C ALA A 55 -7.39 9.48 -12.57
N ARG A 56 -6.11 9.25 -12.89
CA ARG A 56 -5.61 9.30 -14.26
C ARG A 56 -6.01 8.09 -15.10
N GLY A 57 -6.65 7.07 -14.50
CA GLY A 57 -7.03 5.85 -15.20
C GLY A 57 -5.83 5.11 -15.76
N GLU A 58 -4.63 5.30 -15.19
CA GLU A 58 -3.43 4.53 -15.55
C GLU A 58 -3.49 3.10 -14.95
N HIS A 59 -4.68 2.49 -14.93
CA HIS A 59 -4.77 1.11 -15.37
C HIS A 59 -4.48 1.12 -16.86
N LYS A 60 -3.20 1.25 -17.21
CA LYS A 60 -2.73 0.79 -18.51
C LYS A 60 -3.10 -0.69 -18.50
N ALA A 61 -4.24 -1.03 -19.11
CA ALA A 61 -4.54 -2.39 -19.53
C ALA A 61 -3.34 -2.74 -20.38
N GLU A 62 -2.33 -3.36 -19.75
CA GLU A 62 -1.02 -3.58 -20.35
C GLU A 62 -1.33 -4.19 -21.70
N GLU A 63 -0.96 -3.46 -22.75
CA GLU A 63 -0.91 -3.98 -24.10
C GLU A 63 -0.34 -5.38 -23.95
N PRO A 64 -1.10 -6.43 -24.33
CA PRO A 64 -0.66 -7.78 -24.06
C PRO A 64 0.73 -7.93 -24.64
N SER A 65 1.69 -8.23 -23.76
CA SER A 65 3.11 -8.21 -24.10
C SER A 65 3.34 -8.99 -25.40
N ASP A 66 4.29 -8.56 -26.22
CA ASP A 66 4.57 -9.23 -27.50
C ASP A 66 4.86 -10.73 -27.31
N GLN A 67 5.35 -11.12 -26.13
CA GLN A 67 5.53 -12.50 -25.70
C GLN A 67 4.23 -13.30 -25.61
N LEU A 68 3.13 -12.69 -25.14
CA LEU A 68 1.83 -13.33 -25.05
C LEU A 68 1.24 -13.56 -26.44
N LYS A 69 1.36 -12.57 -27.34
CA LYS A 69 0.95 -12.72 -28.75
C LYS A 69 1.74 -13.84 -29.44
N GLU A 70 3.06 -13.83 -29.28
CA GLU A 70 3.94 -14.85 -29.86
C GLU A 70 3.66 -16.26 -29.31
N TYR A 71 3.26 -16.38 -28.05
CA TYR A 71 2.82 -17.65 -27.48
C TYR A 71 1.53 -18.17 -28.14
N VAL A 72 0.52 -17.30 -28.29
CA VAL A 72 -0.75 -17.65 -28.94
C VAL A 72 -0.53 -18.02 -30.41
N ASP A 73 0.28 -17.26 -31.14
CA ASP A 73 0.58 -17.53 -32.55
C ASP A 73 1.29 -18.87 -32.74
N ARG A 74 2.26 -19.19 -31.87
CA ARG A 74 2.93 -20.51 -31.88
C ARG A 74 1.98 -21.64 -31.52
N ALA A 75 1.04 -21.41 -30.61
CA ALA A 75 0.07 -22.43 -30.21
C ALA A 75 -0.95 -22.69 -31.33
N ARG A 76 -1.43 -21.64 -32.01
CA ARG A 76 -2.28 -21.75 -33.21
C ARG A 76 -1.55 -22.43 -34.37
N ALA A 77 -0.28 -22.11 -34.60
CA ALA A 77 0.55 -22.77 -35.61
C ALA A 77 0.74 -24.28 -35.35
N LYS A 78 0.61 -24.72 -34.08
CA LYS A 78 0.63 -26.12 -33.68
C LYS A 78 -0.76 -26.80 -33.75
N GLY A 79 -1.80 -26.08 -34.17
CA GLY A 79 -3.17 -26.59 -34.26
C GLY A 79 -3.89 -26.69 -32.91
N ILE A 80 -3.41 -26.01 -31.86
CA ILE A 80 -4.05 -26.03 -30.54
C ILE A 80 -5.27 -25.10 -30.58
N PRO A 81 -6.46 -25.54 -30.10
CA PRO A 81 -7.66 -24.72 -30.09
C PRO A 81 -7.57 -23.59 -29.05
N ASP A 82 -8.17 -22.45 -29.36
CA ASP A 82 -8.15 -21.25 -28.51
C ASP A 82 -8.69 -21.48 -27.09
N THR A 83 -9.60 -22.44 -26.91
CA THR A 83 -10.12 -22.87 -25.60
C THR A 83 -9.04 -23.47 -24.71
N GLU A 84 -8.19 -24.33 -25.26
CA GLU A 84 -7.05 -24.91 -24.54
C GLU A 84 -5.93 -23.89 -24.31
N ILE A 85 -5.74 -22.97 -25.27
CA ILE A 85 -4.76 -21.88 -25.13
C ILE A 85 -5.17 -20.97 -23.97
N ARG A 86 -6.46 -20.61 -23.88
CA ARG A 86 -7.01 -19.84 -22.77
C ARG A 86 -6.79 -20.55 -21.44
N GLN A 87 -7.17 -21.81 -21.33
CA GLN A 87 -7.00 -22.59 -20.10
C GLN A 87 -5.53 -22.61 -19.65
N LYS A 88 -4.59 -22.86 -20.57
CA LYS A 88 -3.15 -22.86 -20.26
C LYS A 88 -2.62 -21.49 -19.86
N LEU A 89 -3.19 -20.40 -20.37
CA LEU A 89 -2.80 -19.04 -19.99
C LEU A 89 -3.35 -18.66 -18.62
N GLU A 90 -4.59 -19.03 -18.34
CA GLU A 90 -5.22 -18.85 -17.01
C GLU A 90 -4.49 -19.67 -15.94
N GLU A 91 -4.14 -20.94 -16.22
CA GLU A 91 -3.34 -21.79 -15.32
C GLU A 91 -1.94 -21.21 -15.04
N ARG A 92 -1.38 -20.43 -15.97
CA ARG A 92 -0.11 -19.73 -15.80
C ARG A 92 -0.24 -18.39 -15.07
N GLY A 93 -1.45 -18.02 -14.66
CA GLY A 93 -1.72 -16.80 -13.90
C GLY A 93 -1.94 -15.55 -14.76
N TRP A 94 -2.16 -15.68 -16.07
CA TRP A 94 -2.54 -14.54 -16.90
C TRP A 94 -3.99 -14.13 -16.64
N LYS A 95 -4.24 -12.81 -16.61
CA LYS A 95 -5.59 -12.28 -16.41
C LYS A 95 -6.47 -12.52 -17.64
N THR A 96 -7.71 -12.93 -17.42
CA THR A 96 -8.70 -13.22 -18.47
C THR A 96 -8.85 -12.07 -19.46
N GLU A 97 -8.84 -10.82 -18.98
CA GLU A 97 -8.93 -9.61 -19.83
C GLU A 97 -7.78 -9.50 -20.85
N GLN A 98 -6.56 -9.87 -20.45
CA GLN A 98 -5.39 -9.86 -21.34
C GLN A 98 -5.45 -10.99 -22.35
N VAL A 99 -5.92 -12.16 -21.93
CA VAL A 99 -6.08 -13.36 -22.77
C VAL A 99 -7.17 -13.13 -23.82
N ASP A 100 -8.31 -12.56 -23.45
CA ASP A 100 -9.41 -12.21 -24.36
C ASP A 100 -8.98 -11.19 -25.42
N LYS A 101 -8.16 -10.21 -25.02
CA LYS A 101 -7.61 -9.20 -25.94
C LYS A 101 -6.68 -9.82 -27.00
N VAL A 102 -5.92 -10.86 -26.67
CA VAL A 102 -5.01 -11.55 -27.61
C VAL A 102 -5.73 -12.57 -28.47
N LEU A 103 -6.67 -13.32 -27.90
CA LEU A 103 -7.45 -14.31 -28.65
C LEU A 103 -8.45 -13.64 -29.62
N GLY A 104 -8.70 -12.34 -29.48
CA GLY A 104 -9.64 -11.59 -30.31
C GLY A 104 -11.09 -11.84 -29.94
N THR A 105 -11.33 -12.48 -28.78
CA THR A 105 -12.66 -12.83 -28.27
C THR A 105 -13.22 -11.69 -27.43
N ALA A 106 -13.40 -10.51 -28.02
CA ALA A 106 -14.18 -9.45 -27.38
C ALA A 106 -15.71 -9.71 -27.41
N SER A 107 -16.16 -10.87 -27.90
CA SER A 107 -17.60 -11.13 -28.10
C SER A 107 -17.95 -12.63 -28.24
N SER A 108 -17.73 -13.43 -27.19
CA SER A 108 -18.50 -14.69 -27.07
C SER A 108 -18.83 -14.94 -25.60
N ALA A 109 -20.01 -14.43 -25.24
CA ALA A 109 -20.68 -14.62 -23.96
C ALA A 109 -20.66 -16.09 -23.49
N PRO A 110 -20.63 -16.34 -22.17
CA PRO A 110 -20.74 -17.68 -21.64
C PRO A 110 -22.11 -18.26 -21.94
N THR A 111 -22.18 -19.18 -22.89
CA THR A 111 -23.34 -20.07 -23.08
C THR A 111 -23.36 -21.03 -21.90
N LYS A 112 -24.11 -20.65 -20.86
CA LYS A 112 -24.41 -21.50 -19.71
C LYS A 112 -25.41 -22.60 -20.16
N PRO A 113 -25.21 -23.87 -19.77
CA PRO A 113 -26.19 -24.93 -19.97
C PRO A 113 -27.44 -24.75 -19.11
#